data_AF-A0A3R7RQU3-F1
#
_entry.id   AF-A0A3R7RQU3-F1
#
_cell.length_a   1.000
_cell.length_b   1.000
_cell.length_c   1.000
_cell.angle_alpha   90.00
_cell.angle_beta   90.00
_cell.angle_gamma   90.00
#
_symmetry.space_group_name_H-M   'P 1'
#
loop_
_entity.id
_entity.type
_entity.pdbx_description
1 polymer ?
#
loop_
_entity_poly.entity_id
_entity_poly.type
_entity_poly.pdbx_seq_one_letter_code
_entity_poly.pdbx_strand_id
1 'polypeptide(L)'
;MTITESDLTAARKAWGDALISISAAFELDGIDAASAVAGDALDTAYGYNLGPVLFKPTLASGEQTFRTTREGALAYFVGHSDKYPLDGGFGIKGWKKVEYTTAASFIDGDVAMWMGWVTFTDKDGGVLTVDKSWGYQLDDARALRIVLHHSSLRYVPD
;
A
#
# COMPACT_ATOMS: atom_id res chain seq x y z
N MET A 1 2.42 25.51 -4.55
CA MET A 1 3.15 24.52 -5.37
C MET A 1 2.20 23.36 -5.59
N THR A 2 2.08 22.85 -6.81
CA THR A 2 1.12 21.78 -7.17
C THR A 2 1.81 20.42 -7.15
N ILE A 3 1.05 19.34 -7.01
CA ILE A 3 1.56 17.98 -7.27
C ILE A 3 2.00 17.87 -8.73
N THR A 4 3.04 17.08 -8.99
CA THR A 4 3.53 16.75 -10.33
C THR A 4 3.51 15.24 -10.59
N GLU A 5 3.59 14.83 -11.86
CA GLU A 5 3.75 13.42 -12.24
C GLU A 5 5.02 12.77 -11.65
N SER A 6 6.07 13.57 -11.45
CA SER A 6 7.30 13.13 -10.80
C SER A 6 7.05 12.77 -9.33
N ASP A 7 6.27 13.58 -8.62
CA ASP A 7 5.89 13.30 -7.22
C ASP A 7 5.09 12.00 -7.11
N LEU A 8 4.12 11.80 -8.02
CA LEU A 8 3.35 10.56 -8.06
C LEU A 8 4.23 9.33 -8.34
N THR A 9 5.21 9.47 -9.23
CA THR A 9 6.16 8.39 -9.55
C THR A 9 7.07 8.07 -8.38
N ALA A 10 7.59 9.11 -7.71
CA ALA A 10 8.40 8.95 -6.51
C ALA A 10 7.61 8.29 -5.37
N ALA A 11 6.37 8.70 -5.14
CA ALA A 11 5.51 8.12 -4.11
C ALA A 11 5.21 6.64 -4.35
N ARG A 12 4.90 6.24 -5.59
CA ARG A 12 4.74 4.82 -5.95
C ARG A 12 6.03 4.05 -5.73
N LYS A 13 7.16 4.56 -6.19
CA LYS A 13 8.46 3.88 -6.00
C LYS A 13 8.75 3.68 -4.52
N ALA A 14 8.61 4.73 -3.70
CA ALA A 14 8.82 4.66 -2.26
C ALA A 14 7.89 3.65 -1.58
N TRP A 15 6.62 3.57 -2.00
CA TRP A 15 5.68 2.58 -1.47
C TRP A 15 6.11 1.13 -1.80
N GLY A 16 6.58 0.88 -3.02
CA GLY A 16 7.08 -0.44 -3.42
C GLY A 16 8.39 -0.82 -2.73
N ASP A 17 9.32 0.13 -2.61
CA ASP A 17 10.57 -0.07 -1.88
C ASP A 17 10.29 -0.41 -0.40
N ALA A 18 9.36 0.31 0.25
CA ALA A 18 8.94 0.03 1.62
C ALA A 18 8.33 -1.37 1.77
N LEU A 19 7.52 -1.82 0.80
CA LEU A 19 6.96 -3.17 0.80
C LEU A 19 8.06 -4.26 0.76
N ILE A 20 9.09 -4.05 -0.06
CA ILE A 20 10.26 -4.95 -0.14
C ILE A 20 11.03 -4.92 1.19
N SER A 21 11.20 -3.74 1.81
CA SER A 21 11.84 -3.61 3.12
C SER A 21 11.10 -4.36 4.23
N ILE A 22 9.76 -4.33 4.24
CA ILE A 22 8.94 -5.11 5.19
C ILE A 22 9.21 -6.62 5.00
N SER A 23 9.21 -7.09 3.74
CA SER A 23 9.53 -8.48 3.42
C SER A 23 10.93 -8.88 3.88
N ALA A 24 11.94 -8.03 3.64
CA ALA A 24 13.31 -8.28 4.06
C ALA A 24 13.46 -8.31 5.59
N ALA A 25 12.83 -7.37 6.31
CA ALA A 25 12.86 -7.32 7.77
C ALA A 25 12.22 -8.59 8.38
N PHE A 26 11.11 -9.06 7.81
CA PHE A 26 10.48 -10.29 8.26
C PHE A 26 11.38 -11.53 8.07
N GLU A 27 12.03 -11.64 6.92
CA GLU A 27 12.92 -12.77 6.61
C GLU A 27 14.18 -12.81 7.48
N LEU A 28 14.73 -11.64 7.83
CA LEU A 28 15.97 -11.54 8.58
C LEU A 28 15.74 -11.58 10.10
N ASP A 29 14.76 -10.81 10.58
CA ASP A 29 14.63 -10.46 11.99
C ASP A 29 13.23 -10.78 12.56
N GLY A 30 12.33 -11.31 11.74
CA GLY A 30 10.99 -11.76 12.16
C GLY A 30 9.93 -10.67 12.28
N ILE A 31 8.83 -11.01 12.94
CA ILE A 31 7.58 -10.23 12.93
C ILE A 31 7.70 -8.86 13.59
N ASP A 32 8.48 -8.72 14.67
CA ASP A 32 8.61 -7.45 15.39
C ASP A 32 9.32 -6.41 14.52
N ALA A 33 10.40 -6.80 13.84
CA ALA A 33 11.12 -5.94 12.91
C ALA A 33 10.25 -5.56 11.71
N ALA A 34 9.53 -6.52 11.12
CA ALA A 34 8.62 -6.26 10.02
C ALA A 34 7.49 -5.29 10.40
N SER A 35 6.95 -5.44 11.63
CA SER A 35 5.89 -4.59 12.15
C SER A 35 6.36 -3.15 12.38
N ALA A 36 7.59 -2.96 12.89
CA ALA A 36 8.20 -1.65 13.04
C ALA A 36 8.37 -0.96 11.67
N VAL A 37 8.99 -1.65 10.70
CA VAL A 37 9.21 -1.11 9.35
C VAL A 37 7.88 -0.80 8.66
N ALA A 38 6.86 -1.66 8.80
CA ALA A 38 5.53 -1.42 8.25
C ALA A 38 4.83 -0.22 8.91
N GLY A 39 4.99 -0.05 10.23
CA GLY A 39 4.48 1.09 10.97
C GLY A 39 5.06 2.41 10.46
N ASP A 40 6.39 2.48 10.33
CA ASP A 40 7.08 3.68 9.82
C ASP A 40 6.70 3.99 8.37
N ALA A 41 6.57 2.94 7.54
CA ALA A 41 6.10 3.09 6.17
C ALA A 41 4.67 3.63 6.10
N LEU A 42 3.78 3.17 6.98
CA LEU A 42 2.41 3.69 7.08
C LEU A 42 2.41 5.16 7.51
N ASP A 43 3.18 5.51 8.54
CA ASP A 43 3.24 6.88 9.07
C ASP A 43 3.89 7.86 8.10
N THR A 44 4.75 7.36 7.21
CA THR A 44 5.38 8.16 6.15
C THR A 44 4.46 8.29 4.93
N ALA A 45 3.83 7.21 4.48
CA ALA A 45 3.11 7.21 3.20
C ALA A 45 1.62 7.55 3.32
N TYR A 46 0.96 7.33 4.46
CA TYR A 46 -0.50 7.40 4.60
C TYR A 46 -0.96 8.58 5.46
N GLY A 47 -2.05 9.21 5.04
CA GLY A 47 -2.59 10.43 5.65
C GLY A 47 -3.50 10.19 6.84
N TYR A 48 -3.21 9.23 7.72
CA TYR A 48 -4.07 8.94 8.89
C TYR A 48 -4.15 10.10 9.89
N ASN A 49 -3.18 11.03 9.86
CA ASN A 49 -3.20 12.29 10.59
C ASN A 49 -4.14 13.34 9.98
N LEU A 50 -4.48 13.22 8.70
CA LEU A 50 -5.41 14.12 7.99
C LEU A 50 -6.87 13.67 8.15
N GLY A 51 -7.09 12.39 8.46
CA GLY A 51 -8.41 11.79 8.62
C GLY A 51 -8.41 10.29 8.31
N PRO A 52 -9.59 9.66 8.20
CA PRO A 52 -9.69 8.28 7.77
C PRO A 52 -9.13 8.10 6.36
N VAL A 53 -8.33 7.06 6.15
CA VAL A 53 -7.89 6.66 4.80
C VAL A 53 -8.93 5.74 4.19
N LEU A 54 -9.31 5.98 2.94
CA LEU A 54 -10.18 5.10 2.18
C LEU A 54 -9.40 3.86 1.73
N PHE A 55 -9.25 2.87 2.62
CA PHE A 55 -8.37 1.73 2.41
C PHE A 55 -9.18 0.45 2.19
N LYS A 56 -9.16 -0.05 0.95
CA LYS A 56 -9.65 -1.38 0.54
C LYS A 56 -8.48 -2.19 -0.02
N PRO A 57 -7.84 -3.06 0.78
CA PRO A 57 -6.71 -3.85 0.31
C PRO A 57 -7.15 -5.07 -0.54
N THR A 58 -6.18 -5.77 -1.12
CA THR A 58 -6.43 -6.84 -2.12
C THR A 58 -7.15 -8.05 -1.54
N LEU A 59 -6.67 -8.55 -0.40
CA LEU A 59 -7.05 -9.85 0.16
C LEU A 59 -7.94 -9.74 1.41
N ALA A 60 -8.52 -8.56 1.67
CA ALA A 60 -9.54 -8.42 2.71
C ALA A 60 -10.92 -8.76 2.17
N SER A 61 -11.77 -9.35 3.01
CA SER A 61 -13.10 -9.82 2.66
C SER A 61 -14.08 -9.67 3.84
N GLY A 62 -15.37 -9.91 3.57
CA GLY A 62 -16.43 -9.85 4.57
C GLY A 62 -16.57 -8.47 5.21
N GLU A 63 -16.91 -8.45 6.50
CA GLU A 63 -17.09 -7.20 7.27
C GLU A 63 -15.80 -6.37 7.39
N GLN A 64 -14.63 -6.97 7.16
CA GLN A 64 -13.32 -6.31 7.29
C GLN A 64 -12.70 -5.90 5.94
N THR A 65 -13.53 -5.89 4.87
CA THR A 65 -13.11 -5.52 3.50
C THR A 65 -12.54 -4.10 3.44
N PHE A 66 -13.16 -3.16 4.16
CA PHE A 66 -12.74 -1.76 4.23
C PHE A 66 -12.11 -1.48 5.59
N ARG A 67 -10.95 -0.83 5.61
CA ARG A 67 -10.15 -0.66 6.83
C ARG A 67 -9.65 0.76 6.98
N THR A 68 -10.48 1.63 7.53
CA THR A 68 -10.22 3.07 7.52
C THR A 68 -9.24 3.55 8.59
N THR A 69 -8.60 2.63 9.33
CA THR A 69 -7.70 2.94 10.45
C THR A 69 -6.28 2.46 10.17
N ARG A 70 -5.30 3.15 10.78
CA ARG A 70 -3.88 2.75 10.75
C ARG A 70 -3.68 1.31 11.22
N GLU A 71 -4.37 0.91 12.29
CA GLU A 71 -4.31 -0.45 12.82
C GLU A 71 -4.78 -1.50 11.80
N GLY A 72 -5.89 -1.26 11.10
CA GLY A 72 -6.39 -2.18 10.08
C GLY A 72 -5.50 -2.29 8.85
N ALA A 73 -4.81 -1.20 8.48
CA ALA A 73 -3.79 -1.23 7.43
C ALA A 73 -2.52 -1.95 7.88
N LEU A 74 -2.07 -1.74 9.11
CA LEU A 74 -0.91 -2.47 9.66
C LEU A 74 -1.19 -3.98 9.67
N ALA A 75 -2.34 -4.38 10.20
CA ALA A 75 -2.77 -5.78 10.20
C ALA A 75 -2.81 -6.38 8.78
N TYR A 76 -3.24 -5.61 7.76
CA TYR A 76 -3.17 -6.07 6.37
C TYR A 76 -1.73 -6.38 5.93
N PHE A 77 -0.78 -5.50 6.24
CA PHE A 77 0.60 -5.64 5.78
C PHE A 77 1.36 -6.74 6.51
N VAL A 78 1.20 -6.89 7.82
CA VAL A 78 2.04 -7.82 8.61
C VAL A 78 1.27 -8.98 9.24
N GLY A 79 -0.07 -8.98 9.18
CA GLY A 79 -0.90 -10.00 9.82
C GLY A 79 -0.82 -9.92 11.36
N HIS A 80 -0.87 -11.09 12.01
CA HIS A 80 -0.59 -11.25 13.45
C HIS A 80 -1.41 -10.34 14.37
N SER A 81 -2.67 -10.08 13.99
CA SER A 81 -3.59 -9.26 14.76
C SER A 81 -4.83 -10.08 15.16
N ASP A 82 -5.14 -10.13 16.45
CA ASP A 82 -6.34 -10.78 16.97
C ASP A 82 -7.64 -10.12 16.44
N LYS A 83 -7.59 -8.83 16.08
CA LYS A 83 -8.71 -8.11 15.49
C LYS A 83 -8.93 -8.45 14.02
N TYR A 84 -7.88 -8.87 13.31
CA TYR A 84 -7.91 -9.21 11.89
C TYR A 84 -7.30 -10.60 11.65
N PRO A 85 -7.90 -11.67 12.21
CA PRO A 85 -7.30 -13.00 12.24
C PRO A 85 -7.18 -13.67 10.86
N LEU A 86 -7.84 -13.13 9.83
CA LEU A 86 -7.78 -13.62 8.46
C LEU A 86 -6.60 -13.04 7.67
N ASP A 87 -5.85 -12.09 8.24
CA ASP A 87 -4.68 -11.52 7.58
C ASP A 87 -3.44 -12.39 7.72
N GLY A 88 -3.00 -12.95 6.61
CA GLY A 88 -1.70 -13.61 6.50
C GLY A 88 -0.51 -12.66 6.32
N GLY A 89 -0.74 -11.34 6.32
CA GLY A 89 0.29 -10.32 6.09
C GLY A 89 0.72 -10.21 4.63
N PHE A 90 0.19 -9.24 3.89
CA PHE A 90 0.55 -9.04 2.50
C PHE A 90 2.01 -8.60 2.29
N GLY A 91 2.53 -7.75 3.18
CA GLY A 91 3.88 -7.20 3.10
C GLY A 91 5.00 -8.16 3.51
N ILE A 92 4.66 -9.30 4.13
CA ILE A 92 5.61 -10.32 4.56
C ILE A 92 5.63 -11.56 3.64
N LYS A 93 5.16 -11.40 2.39
CA LYS A 93 5.15 -12.46 1.37
C LYS A 93 6.50 -12.64 0.63
N GLY A 94 7.59 -12.07 1.14
CA GLY A 94 8.91 -12.20 0.54
C GLY A 94 9.06 -11.46 -0.80
N TRP A 95 8.42 -10.31 -0.95
CA TRP A 95 8.48 -9.51 -2.17
C TRP A 95 9.92 -9.02 -2.44
N LYS A 96 10.38 -9.18 -3.68
CA LYS A 96 11.69 -8.72 -4.16
C LYS A 96 11.60 -7.67 -5.25
N LYS A 97 10.45 -7.56 -5.92
CA LYS A 97 10.23 -6.59 -7.00
C LYS A 97 8.79 -6.08 -6.99
N VAL A 98 8.64 -4.79 -7.26
CA VAL A 98 7.33 -4.15 -7.48
C VAL A 98 7.42 -3.30 -8.74
N GLU A 99 6.49 -3.51 -9.67
CA GLU A 99 6.43 -2.84 -10.96
C GLU A 99 5.07 -2.20 -11.16
N TYR A 100 5.05 -1.07 -11.89
CA TYR A 100 3.87 -0.24 -12.07
C TYR A 100 3.57 -0.07 -13.56
N THR A 101 2.32 -0.28 -13.94
CA THR A 101 1.83 0.07 -15.28
C THR A 101 0.72 1.09 -15.12
N THR A 102 1.06 2.37 -15.34
CA THR A 102 0.10 3.48 -15.27
C THR A 102 -0.93 3.35 -16.38
N ALA A 103 -2.22 3.36 -16.02
CA ALA A 103 -3.29 3.58 -16.98
C ALA A 103 -3.54 5.08 -17.16
N ALA A 104 -3.70 5.80 -16.04
CA ALA A 104 -3.87 7.25 -16.03
C ALA A 104 -3.55 7.85 -14.65
N SER A 105 -3.37 9.17 -14.65
CA SER A 105 -3.29 10.02 -13.47
C SER A 105 -4.20 11.24 -13.65
N PHE A 106 -4.65 11.78 -12.53
CA PHE A 106 -5.38 13.04 -12.45
C PHE A 106 -4.71 13.90 -11.38
N ILE A 107 -4.45 15.15 -11.67
CA ILE A 107 -3.78 16.09 -10.76
C ILE A 107 -4.58 17.39 -10.75
N ASP A 108 -4.98 17.83 -9.57
CA ASP A 108 -5.64 19.12 -9.34
C ASP A 108 -5.11 19.74 -8.05
N GLY A 109 -4.15 20.67 -8.19
CA GLY A 109 -3.55 21.38 -7.07
C GLY A 109 -2.82 20.46 -6.09
N ASP A 110 -3.41 20.27 -4.91
CA ASP A 110 -2.90 19.47 -3.79
C ASP A 110 -3.55 18.08 -3.69
N VAL A 111 -4.44 17.74 -4.63
CA VAL A 111 -5.05 16.42 -4.79
C VAL A 111 -4.55 15.76 -6.06
N ALA A 112 -4.29 14.46 -5.97
CA ALA A 112 -4.01 13.67 -7.15
C ALA A 112 -4.55 12.25 -7.04
N MET A 113 -4.81 11.63 -8.17
CA MET A 113 -5.25 10.25 -8.27
C MET A 113 -4.38 9.55 -9.30
N TRP A 114 -4.14 8.26 -9.07
CA TRP A 114 -3.43 7.40 -10.00
C TRP A 114 -4.16 6.06 -10.08
N MET A 115 -4.24 5.50 -11.28
CA MET A 115 -4.79 4.18 -11.49
C MET A 115 -3.94 3.40 -12.48
N GLY A 116 -3.84 2.10 -12.25
CA GLY A 116 -3.10 1.20 -13.11
C GLY A 116 -2.95 -0.19 -12.50
N TRP A 117 -1.98 -0.93 -13.01
CA TRP A 117 -1.59 -2.22 -12.45
C TRP A 117 -0.36 -2.11 -11.59
N VAL A 118 -0.32 -2.93 -10.54
CA VAL A 118 0.89 -3.18 -9.77
C VAL A 118 1.19 -4.67 -9.83
N THR A 119 2.40 -5.01 -10.26
CA THR A 119 2.90 -6.38 -10.33
C THR A 119 3.96 -6.58 -9.26
N PHE A 120 3.76 -7.60 -8.44
CA PHE A 120 4.67 -8.01 -7.37
C PHE A 120 5.36 -9.31 -7.77
N THR A 121 6.65 -9.42 -7.50
CA THR A 121 7.41 -10.67 -7.66
C THR A 121 8.03 -11.05 -6.33
N ASP A 122 7.76 -12.26 -5.86
CA ASP A 122 8.32 -12.80 -4.62
C ASP A 122 9.71 -13.42 -4.83
N LYS A 123 10.35 -13.82 -3.73
CA LYS A 123 11.68 -14.43 -3.69
C LYS A 123 11.80 -15.75 -4.47
N ASP A 124 10.68 -16.43 -4.70
CA ASP A 124 10.63 -17.72 -5.41
C ASP A 124 10.25 -17.51 -6.89
N GLY A 125 10.08 -16.26 -7.34
CA GLY A 125 9.70 -15.90 -8.69
C GLY A 125 8.19 -15.92 -8.95
N GLY A 126 7.37 -16.12 -7.91
CA GLY A 126 5.91 -16.01 -8.01
C GLY A 126 5.47 -14.59 -8.33
N VAL A 127 4.49 -14.45 -9.22
CA VAL A 127 4.02 -13.15 -9.73
C VAL A 127 2.55 -12.94 -9.38
N LEU A 128 2.24 -11.76 -8.82
CA LEU A 128 0.88 -11.30 -8.57
C LEU A 128 0.67 -9.93 -9.19
N THR A 129 -0.34 -9.79 -10.06
CA THR A 129 -0.75 -8.49 -10.61
C THR A 129 -2.13 -8.11 -10.06
N VAL A 130 -2.27 -6.88 -9.57
CA VAL A 130 -3.51 -6.33 -9.00
C VAL A 130 -3.97 -5.09 -9.74
N ASP A 131 -5.27 -4.86 -9.78
CA ASP A 131 -5.85 -3.57 -10.15
C ASP A 131 -5.68 -2.62 -8.96
N LYS A 132 -5.18 -1.41 -9.23
CA LYS A 132 -4.80 -0.47 -8.18
C LYS A 132 -5.27 0.95 -8.49
N SER A 133 -5.83 1.58 -7.47
CA SER A 133 -6.07 3.01 -7.44
C SER A 133 -5.50 3.62 -6.18
N TRP A 134 -4.76 4.71 -6.33
CA TRP A 134 -4.31 5.55 -5.23
C TRP A 134 -4.88 6.95 -5.38
N GLY A 135 -5.35 7.52 -4.27
CA GLY A 135 -5.61 8.96 -4.15
C GLY A 135 -4.64 9.55 -3.14
N TYR A 136 -4.17 10.75 -3.44
CA TYR A 136 -3.15 11.46 -2.71
C TYR A 136 -3.63 12.86 -2.33
N GLN A 137 -3.17 13.33 -1.19
CA GLN A 137 -3.35 14.68 -0.67
C GLN A 137 -1.99 15.17 -0.17
N LEU A 138 -1.62 16.42 -0.47
CA LEU A 138 -0.49 17.06 0.21
C LEU A 138 -0.90 17.51 1.60
N ASP A 139 -0.09 17.18 2.60
CA ASP A 139 -0.24 17.72 3.95
C ASP A 139 0.34 19.14 4.08
N ASP A 140 0.16 19.75 5.26
CA ASP A 140 0.66 21.09 5.57
C ASP A 140 2.20 21.19 5.50
N ALA A 141 2.89 20.06 5.73
CA ALA A 141 4.34 19.93 5.59
C ALA A 141 4.77 19.65 4.14
N ARG A 142 3.83 19.67 3.19
CA ARG A 142 4.03 19.46 1.75
C ARG A 142 4.49 18.03 1.42
N ALA A 143 4.24 17.07 2.30
CA ALA A 143 4.45 15.65 2.03
C ALA A 143 3.20 15.05 1.36
N LEU A 144 3.42 14.23 0.33
CA LEU A 144 2.34 13.57 -0.41
C LEU A 144 1.88 12.32 0.35
N ARG A 145 0.62 12.33 0.79
CA ARG A 145 0.03 11.26 1.61
C ARG A 145 -1.03 10.51 0.83
N ILE A 146 -1.04 9.19 0.94
CA ILE A 146 -2.10 8.32 0.44
C ILE A 146 -3.33 8.52 1.34
N VAL A 147 -4.43 8.97 0.73
CA VAL A 147 -5.76 9.12 1.36
C VAL A 147 -6.79 8.15 0.78
N LEU A 148 -6.49 7.54 -0.35
CA LEU A 148 -7.25 6.42 -0.94
C LEU A 148 -6.28 5.33 -1.38
N HIS A 149 -6.55 4.10 -0.98
CA HIS A 149 -5.87 2.89 -1.44
C HIS A 149 -6.95 1.88 -1.78
N HIS A 150 -7.14 1.62 -3.07
CA HIS A 150 -7.98 0.54 -3.55
C HIS A 150 -7.11 -0.48 -4.29
N SER A 151 -7.21 -1.74 -3.88
CA SER A 151 -6.48 -2.84 -4.50
C SER A 151 -7.39 -4.05 -4.64
N SER A 152 -7.40 -4.70 -5.79
CA SER A 152 -8.21 -5.90 -6.03
C SER A 152 -7.47 -6.90 -6.90
N LEU A 153 -7.78 -8.18 -6.71
CA LEU A 153 -7.46 -9.18 -7.72
C LEU A 153 -8.20 -8.83 -9.00
N ARG A 154 -7.56 -9.09 -10.15
CA ARG A 154 -8.18 -8.88 -11.45
C ARG A 154 -9.41 -9.77 -11.57
N TYR A 155 -10.51 -9.20 -12.05
CA TYR A 155 -11.69 -9.97 -12.39
C TYR A 155 -11.35 -10.91 -13.55
N VAL A 156 -11.65 -12.20 -13.38
CA VAL A 156 -11.58 -13.21 -14.43
C VAL A 156 -13.03 -13.62 -14.71
N PRO A 157 -13.61 -13.22 -15.86
CA PRO A 157 -14.94 -13.69 -16.24
C PRO A 157 -14.90 -15.19 -16.52
N ASP A 158 -16.02 -15.86 -16.25
CA ASP A 158 -16.27 -17.24 -16.68
C ASP A 158 -16.45 -17.35 -18.21
#